data_AF-A0A2I0ERM0-F1
#
_entry.id   AF-A0A2I0ERM0-F1
#
_cell.length_a   1.000
_cell.length_b   1.000
_cell.length_c   1.000
_cell.angle_alpha   90.00
_cell.angle_beta   90.00
_cell.angle_gamma   90.00
#
_symmetry.space_group_name_H-M   'P 1'
#
loop_
_entity.id
_entity.type
_entity.pdbx_description
1 polymer ?
#
loop_
_entity_poly.entity_id
_entity_poly.type
_entity_poly.pdbx_seq_one_letter_code
_entity_poly.pdbx_strand_id
1 'polypeptide(L)'
;MVLGIILALSGGVFVCLQNIFNANVKQHVSVWTTTALVLFLGFFGSFVAGLSFNGIGLFRFEAEPWFWFSGVLGVGVVVCVTQGVQAMGPSRAISIVMVSQIFFGLMWDTAGWFGLEQVPFTWQSLLGVLLISAGILLFQLGPTLERKPFVQKQKAQHEA
;
A
#
# COMPACT_ATOMS: atom_id res chain seq x y z
N MET A 1 -18.45 9.87 -10.72
CA MET A 1 -18.06 8.44 -10.85
C MET A 1 -16.84 8.22 -11.73
N VAL A 2 -16.84 8.59 -13.02
CA VAL A 2 -15.71 8.30 -13.94
C VAL A 2 -14.36 8.82 -13.45
N LEU A 3 -14.29 10.07 -12.99
CA LEU A 3 -13.05 10.65 -12.44
C LEU A 3 -12.53 9.85 -11.24
N GLY A 4 -13.42 9.41 -10.34
CA GLY A 4 -13.05 8.60 -9.18
C GLY A 4 -12.48 7.24 -9.59
N ILE A 5 -13.03 6.60 -10.62
CA ILE A 5 -12.51 5.35 -11.16
C ILE A 5 -11.10 5.57 -11.73
N ILE A 6 -10.88 6.64 -12.49
CA ILE A 6 -9.56 6.96 -13.06
C ILE A 6 -8.55 7.20 -11.93
N LEU A 7 -8.90 8.01 -10.92
CA LEU A 7 -8.03 8.28 -9.77
C LEU A 7 -7.70 7.01 -8.98
N ALA A 8 -8.66 6.10 -8.78
CA ALA A 8 -8.44 4.83 -8.10
C ALA A 8 -7.50 3.91 -8.89
N LEU A 9 -7.65 3.83 -10.21
CA LEU A 9 -6.75 3.07 -11.09
C LEU A 9 -5.34 3.64 -11.06
N SER A 10 -5.20 4.97 -11.18
CA SER A 10 -3.91 5.65 -11.04
C SER A 10 -3.29 5.40 -9.66
N GLY A 11 -4.08 5.46 -8.59
CA GLY A 11 -3.65 5.12 -7.24
C GLY A 11 -3.07 3.71 -7.15
N GLY A 12 -3.70 2.72 -7.77
CA GLY A 12 -3.19 1.35 -7.86
C GLY A 12 -1.81 1.27 -8.54
N VAL A 13 -1.62 2.01 -9.64
CA VAL A 13 -0.32 2.11 -10.34
C VAL A 13 0.75 2.69 -9.41
N PHE A 14 0.44 3.79 -8.72
CA PHE A 14 1.37 4.43 -7.78
C PHE A 14 1.74 3.52 -6.61
N VAL A 15 0.78 2.80 -6.02
CA VAL A 15 1.04 1.83 -4.94
C VAL A 15 1.97 0.72 -5.42
N CYS A 16 1.74 0.19 -6.63
CA CYS A 16 2.60 -0.83 -7.22
C CYS A 16 4.04 -0.33 -7.38
N LEU A 17 4.22 0.86 -7.97
CA LEU A 17 5.54 1.47 -8.14
C LEU A 17 6.21 1.72 -6.80
N GLN A 18 5.52 2.35 -5.84
CA GLN A 18 6.04 2.59 -4.49
C GLN A 18 6.55 1.30 -3.85
N ASN A 19 5.78 0.20 -3.92
CA ASN A 19 6.20 -1.08 -3.35
C ASN A 19 7.46 -1.64 -4.02
N ILE A 20 7.58 -1.54 -5.35
CA ILE A 20 8.78 -1.96 -6.08
C ILE A 20 9.99 -1.11 -5.68
N PHE A 21 9.84 0.22 -5.66
CA PHE A 21 10.91 1.13 -5.25
C PHE A 21 11.33 0.87 -3.79
N ASN A 22 10.40 0.76 -2.85
CA ASN A 22 10.69 0.49 -1.44
C ASN A 22 11.43 -0.84 -1.27
N ALA A 23 11.00 -1.88 -1.99
CA ALA A 23 11.68 -3.18 -1.96
C ALA A 23 13.11 -3.08 -2.50
N ASN A 24 13.36 -2.29 -3.54
CA ASN A 24 14.71 -2.07 -4.09
C ASN A 24 15.58 -1.23 -3.14
N VAL A 25 15.06 -0.13 -2.60
CA VAL A 25 15.81 0.71 -1.64
C VAL A 25 16.20 -0.12 -0.41
N LYS A 26 15.29 -0.95 0.11
CA LYS A 26 15.57 -1.87 1.23
C LYS A 26 16.64 -2.93 0.94
N GLN A 27 17.00 -3.19 -0.32
CA GLN A 27 18.17 -4.05 -0.63
C GLN A 27 19.51 -3.34 -0.35
N HIS A 28 19.52 -2.01 -0.37
CA HIS A 28 20.72 -1.19 -0.23
C HIS A 28 20.82 -0.56 1.16
N VAL A 29 19.70 -0.40 1.88
CA VAL A 29 19.64 0.21 3.21
C VAL A 29 18.69 -0.54 4.15
N SER A 30 18.69 -0.18 5.43
CA SER A 30 17.81 -0.80 6.43
C SER A 30 16.32 -0.51 6.17
N VAL A 31 15.42 -1.36 6.68
CA VAL A 31 13.96 -1.18 6.58
C VAL A 31 13.53 0.17 7.17
N TRP A 32 14.14 0.57 8.28
CA TRP A 32 13.87 1.84 8.94
C TRP A 32 14.32 3.04 8.12
N THR A 33 15.49 2.94 7.47
CA THR A 33 16.00 3.96 6.56
C THR A 33 15.10 4.10 5.34
N THR A 34 14.68 2.99 4.72
CA THR A 34 13.71 3.01 3.61
C THR A 34 12.42 3.68 4.03
N THR A 35 11.88 3.31 5.18
CA THR A 35 10.61 3.86 5.68
C THR A 35 10.71 5.36 5.95
N ALA A 36 11.79 5.80 6.61
CA ALA A 36 12.04 7.22 6.84
C ALA A 36 12.18 8.00 5.53
N LEU A 37 12.93 7.48 4.55
CA LEU A 37 13.10 8.12 3.23
C LEU A 37 11.78 8.28 2.49
N VAL A 38 10.99 7.23 2.42
CA VAL A 38 9.73 7.22 1.65
C VAL A 38 8.70 8.16 2.27
N LEU A 39 8.56 8.13 3.59
CA LEU A 39 7.65 9.04 4.29
C LEU A 39 8.11 10.49 4.21
N PHE A 40 9.43 10.73 4.31
CA PHE A 40 10.00 12.06 4.16
C PHE A 40 9.80 12.63 2.75
N LEU A 41 10.06 11.84 1.71
CA LEU A 41 9.83 12.26 0.31
C LEU A 41 8.33 12.44 0.03
N GLY A 42 7.48 11.59 0.60
CA GLY A 42 6.02 11.74 0.52
C GLY A 42 5.53 13.03 1.17
N PHE A 43 6.03 13.35 2.36
CA PHE A 43 5.76 14.61 3.06
C PHE A 43 6.25 15.80 2.23
N PHE A 44 7.47 15.75 1.71
CA PHE A 44 8.02 16.86 0.94
C PHE A 44 7.22 17.10 -0.35
N GLY A 45 6.87 16.03 -1.07
CA GLY A 45 6.05 16.09 -2.27
C GLY A 45 4.65 16.66 -2.00
N SER A 46 4.00 16.18 -0.93
CA SER A 46 2.67 16.69 -0.55
C SER A 46 2.72 18.12 -0.03
N PHE A 47 3.78 18.51 0.68
CA PHE A 47 3.99 19.87 1.18
C PHE A 47 4.18 20.86 0.04
N VAL A 48 5.03 20.55 -0.94
CA VAL A 48 5.25 21.40 -2.12
C VAL A 48 3.98 21.53 -2.96
N ALA A 49 3.27 20.42 -3.19
CA ALA A 49 1.99 20.44 -3.89
C ALA A 49 0.95 21.27 -3.11
N GLY A 50 0.85 21.05 -1.80
CA GLY A 50 -0.06 21.75 -0.90
C GLY A 50 0.17 23.25 -0.91
N LEU A 51 1.42 23.70 -0.85
CA LEU A 51 1.78 25.11 -0.94
C LEU A 51 1.47 25.70 -2.33
N SER A 52 1.65 24.94 -3.39
CA SER A 52 1.38 25.39 -4.77
C SER A 52 -0.11 25.56 -5.06
N PHE A 53 -0.96 24.67 -4.55
CA PHE A 53 -2.41 24.70 -4.80
C PHE A 53 -3.20 25.51 -3.76
N ASN A 54 -2.79 25.49 -2.48
CA ASN A 54 -3.55 26.09 -1.37
C ASN A 54 -2.82 27.27 -0.68
N GLY A 55 -1.54 27.51 -0.98
CA GLY A 55 -0.76 28.59 -0.38
C GLY A 55 -0.70 28.50 1.15
N ILE A 56 -0.88 29.65 1.82
CA ILE A 56 -0.89 29.76 3.29
C ILE A 56 -2.08 29.01 3.93
N GLY A 57 -3.12 28.69 3.13
CA GLY A 57 -4.26 27.90 3.59
C GLY A 57 -3.89 26.50 4.08
N LEU A 58 -2.73 25.97 3.67
CA LEU A 58 -2.20 24.68 4.15
C LEU A 58 -2.02 24.64 5.68
N PHE A 59 -1.73 25.78 6.30
CA PHE A 59 -1.51 25.88 7.75
C PHE A 59 -2.79 26.15 8.55
N ARG A 60 -3.93 26.35 7.88
CA ARG A 60 -5.22 26.62 8.52
C ARG A 60 -6.00 25.30 8.61
N PHE A 61 -5.71 24.51 9.64
CA PHE A 61 -6.45 23.30 9.95
C PHE A 61 -6.68 23.17 11.45
N GLU A 62 -7.84 22.64 11.82
CA GLU A 62 -8.13 22.20 13.18
C GLU A 62 -7.82 20.70 13.26
N ALA A 63 -6.78 20.35 14.02
CA ALA A 63 -6.31 18.98 14.12
C ALA A 63 -7.06 18.24 15.23
N GLU A 64 -7.77 17.18 14.88
CA GLU A 64 -8.32 16.26 15.86
C GLU A 64 -7.22 15.32 16.38
N PRO A 65 -7.24 14.89 17.66
CA PRO A 65 -6.17 14.08 18.25
C PRO A 65 -5.84 12.79 17.49
N TRP A 66 -6.81 12.21 16.77
CA TRP A 66 -6.58 10.98 16.00
C TRP A 66 -5.83 11.19 14.67
N PHE A 67 -5.75 12.41 14.14
CA PHE A 67 -5.03 12.68 12.89
C PHE A 67 -3.55 12.31 13.02
N TRP A 68 -2.98 12.50 14.22
CA TRP A 68 -1.58 12.17 14.52
C TRP A 68 -1.29 10.67 14.43
N PHE A 69 -2.28 9.80 14.66
CA PHE A 69 -2.11 8.36 14.54
C PHE A 69 -1.96 7.90 13.09
N SER A 70 -2.49 8.66 12.12
CA SER A 70 -2.39 8.29 10.69
C SER A 70 -0.94 8.21 10.20
N GLY A 71 -0.06 9.08 10.69
CA GLY A 71 1.36 9.04 10.35
C GLY A 71 2.07 7.78 10.85
N VAL A 72 1.71 7.32 12.05
CA VAL A 72 2.25 6.07 12.64
C VAL A 72 1.76 4.86 11.84
N LEU A 73 0.50 4.85 11.38
CA LEU A 73 -0.01 3.79 10.51
C LEU A 73 0.76 3.73 9.18
N GLY A 74 1.15 4.88 8.62
CA GLY A 74 2.00 4.96 7.43
C GLY A 74 3.35 4.24 7.59
N VAL A 75 3.99 4.38 8.76
CA VAL A 75 5.22 3.63 9.11
C VAL A 75 4.94 2.12 9.07
N GLY A 76 3.87 1.68 9.73
CA GLY A 76 3.47 0.28 9.77
C GLY A 76 3.22 -0.30 8.37
N VAL A 77 2.52 0.44 7.50
CA VAL A 77 2.25 0.04 6.12
C VAL A 77 3.56 -0.18 5.35
N VAL A 78 4.47 0.80 5.37
CA VAL A 78 5.73 0.70 4.61
C VAL A 78 6.58 -0.46 5.12
N VAL A 79 6.72 -0.63 6.44
CA VAL A 79 7.50 -1.72 7.04
C VAL A 79 6.91 -3.08 6.67
N CYS A 80 5.62 -3.31 6.93
CA CYS A 80 4.97 -4.59 6.70
C CYS A 80 4.96 -4.99 5.23
N VAL A 81 4.59 -4.06 4.33
CA VAL A 81 4.52 -4.35 2.89
C VAL A 81 5.90 -4.56 2.31
N THR A 82 6.87 -3.70 2.62
CA THR A 82 8.25 -3.84 2.10
C THR A 82 8.89 -5.15 2.54
N GLN A 83 8.71 -5.53 3.81
CA GLN A 83 9.21 -6.81 4.30
C GLN A 83 8.47 -8.00 3.69
N GLY A 84 7.14 -7.94 3.58
CA GLY A 84 6.35 -8.98 2.92
C GLY A 84 6.78 -9.21 1.47
N VAL A 85 6.98 -8.12 0.71
CA VAL A 85 7.45 -8.15 -0.68
C VAL A 85 8.83 -8.79 -0.79
N GLN A 86 9.73 -8.50 0.15
CA GLN A 86 11.07 -9.12 0.16
C GLN A 86 11.05 -10.60 0.56
N ALA A 87 10.17 -11.00 1.49
CA ALA A 87 10.10 -12.37 1.98
C ALA A 87 9.43 -13.33 0.98
N MET A 88 8.37 -12.88 0.29
CA MET A 88 7.51 -13.76 -0.53
C MET A 88 7.45 -13.36 -2.01
N GLY A 89 8.09 -12.27 -2.39
CA GLY A 89 7.95 -11.64 -3.70
C GLY A 89 6.72 -10.71 -3.79
N PRO A 90 6.75 -9.73 -4.72
CA PRO A 90 5.75 -8.66 -4.80
C PRO A 90 4.33 -9.18 -5.06
N SER A 91 4.17 -10.12 -6.00
CA SER A 91 2.86 -10.68 -6.37
C SER A 91 2.16 -11.31 -5.17
N ARG A 92 2.88 -12.12 -4.38
CA ARG A 92 2.32 -12.84 -3.23
C ARG A 92 1.99 -11.90 -2.08
N ALA A 93 2.91 -10.99 -1.77
CA ALA A 93 2.72 -10.04 -0.67
C ALA A 93 1.54 -9.11 -0.93
N ILE A 94 1.45 -8.49 -2.12
CA ILE A 94 0.39 -7.55 -2.45
C ILE A 94 -0.97 -8.25 -2.49
N SER A 95 -1.04 -9.47 -3.01
CA SER A 95 -2.27 -10.29 -3.01
C SER A 95 -2.83 -10.47 -1.59
N ILE A 96 -1.99 -10.86 -0.63
CA ILE A 96 -2.40 -11.04 0.78
C ILE A 96 -2.83 -9.70 1.39
N VAL A 97 -2.09 -8.62 1.11
CA VAL A 97 -2.42 -7.27 1.56
C VAL A 97 -3.79 -6.84 1.05
N MET A 98 -4.11 -7.08 -0.24
CA MET A 98 -5.41 -6.72 -0.82
C MET A 98 -6.57 -7.48 -0.17
N VAL A 99 -6.41 -8.78 0.10
CA VAL A 99 -7.44 -9.56 0.81
C VAL A 99 -7.68 -8.97 2.21
N SER A 100 -6.60 -8.68 2.94
CA SER A 100 -6.69 -8.06 4.26
C SER A 100 -7.37 -6.68 4.20
N GLN A 101 -6.99 -5.83 3.24
CA GLN A 101 -7.54 -4.48 3.08
C GLN A 101 -9.05 -4.51 2.79
N ILE A 102 -9.50 -5.42 1.92
CA ILE A 102 -10.93 -5.55 1.59
C ILE A 102 -11.71 -6.04 2.83
N PHE A 103 -11.20 -7.05 3.53
CA PHE A 103 -11.84 -7.59 4.73
C PHE A 103 -11.97 -6.53 5.84
N PHE A 104 -10.86 -5.87 6.19
CA PHE A 104 -10.87 -4.83 7.21
C PHE A 104 -11.63 -3.58 6.78
N GLY A 105 -11.60 -3.22 5.49
CA GLY A 105 -12.41 -2.15 4.93
C GLY A 105 -13.89 -2.38 5.14
N LEU A 106 -14.39 -3.58 4.82
CA LEU A 106 -15.78 -3.94 5.07
C LEU A 106 -16.13 -3.91 6.57
N MET A 107 -15.26 -4.42 7.44
CA MET A 107 -15.47 -4.34 8.89
C MET A 107 -15.59 -2.89 9.36
N TRP A 108 -14.75 -2.00 8.82
CA TRP A 108 -14.72 -0.60 9.17
C TRP A 108 -15.94 0.17 8.66
N ASP A 109 -16.33 -0.06 7.40
CA ASP A 109 -17.52 0.55 6.77
C ASP A 109 -18.81 0.14 7.51
N THR A 110 -18.88 -1.11 7.99
CA THR A 110 -20.04 -1.61 8.74
C THR A 110 -20.08 -1.12 10.18
N ALA A 111 -18.91 -0.92 10.81
CA ALA A 111 -18.83 -0.39 12.17
C ALA A 111 -19.07 1.13 12.22
N GLY A 112 -18.89 1.85 11.10
CA GLY A 112 -19.03 3.31 11.03
C GLY A 112 -18.03 4.06 11.89
N TRP A 113 -16.87 3.45 12.15
CA TRP A 113 -15.84 4.08 12.98
C TRP A 113 -15.29 5.36 12.32
N PHE A 114 -14.95 6.35 13.14
CA PHE A 114 -14.44 7.66 12.70
C PHE A 114 -15.40 8.50 11.84
N GLY A 115 -16.71 8.40 12.11
CA GLY A 115 -17.72 9.25 11.48
C GLY A 115 -18.07 8.83 10.05
N LEU A 116 -17.69 7.62 9.64
CA LEU A 116 -18.10 7.06 8.35
C LEU A 116 -19.58 6.71 8.38
N GLU A 117 -20.25 6.92 7.24
CA GLU A 117 -21.62 6.50 7.04
C GLU A 117 -21.71 4.97 7.10
N GLN A 118 -22.47 4.45 8.06
CA GLN A 118 -22.57 3.01 8.29
C GLN A 118 -23.19 2.32 7.08
N VAL A 119 -22.40 1.49 6.42
CA VAL A 119 -22.89 0.66 5.32
C VAL A 119 -23.40 -0.66 5.90
N PRO A 120 -24.68 -1.02 5.71
CA PRO A 120 -25.21 -2.25 6.26
C PRO A 120 -24.49 -3.46 5.69
N PHE A 121 -24.03 -4.36 6.56
CA PHE A 121 -23.44 -5.62 6.14
C PHE A 121 -24.53 -6.50 5.52
N THR A 122 -24.38 -6.82 4.23
CA THR A 122 -25.32 -7.69 3.52
C THR A 122 -24.67 -9.02 3.15
N TRP A 123 -25.50 -10.05 2.91
CA TRP A 123 -25.03 -11.33 2.35
C TRP A 123 -24.31 -11.16 1.00
N GLN A 124 -24.70 -10.15 0.21
CA GLN A 124 -24.03 -9.82 -1.05
C GLN A 124 -22.61 -9.30 -0.81
N SER A 125 -22.42 -8.44 0.20
CA SER A 125 -21.08 -7.96 0.60
C SER A 125 -20.18 -9.11 1.02
N LEU A 126 -20.69 -10.06 1.82
CA LEU A 126 -19.93 -11.24 2.23
C LEU A 126 -19.53 -12.11 1.02
N LEU A 127 -20.49 -12.40 0.13
CA LEU A 127 -20.21 -13.19 -1.07
C LEU A 127 -19.21 -12.49 -2.00
N GLY A 128 -19.30 -11.16 -2.14
CA GLY A 128 -18.35 -10.38 -2.92
C GLY A 128 -16.92 -10.48 -2.38
N VAL A 129 -16.75 -10.32 -1.06
CA VAL A 129 -15.42 -10.48 -0.41
C VAL A 129 -14.90 -11.91 -0.57
N LEU A 130 -15.74 -12.92 -0.40
CA LEU A 130 -15.36 -14.32 -0.61
C LEU A 130 -14.93 -14.58 -2.05
N LEU A 131 -15.65 -14.06 -3.03
CA LEU A 131 -15.33 -14.23 -4.45
C LEU A 131 -13.99 -13.56 -4.81
N ILE A 132 -13.76 -12.33 -4.35
CA ILE A 132 -12.50 -11.61 -4.58
C ILE A 132 -11.34 -12.36 -3.90
N SER A 133 -11.54 -12.79 -2.66
CA SER A 133 -10.52 -13.54 -1.90
C SER A 133 -10.19 -14.86 -2.59
N ALA A 134 -11.20 -15.60 -3.05
CA ALA A 134 -11.02 -16.84 -3.81
C ALA A 134 -10.29 -16.60 -5.13
N GLY A 135 -10.62 -15.52 -5.86
CA GLY A 135 -9.93 -15.14 -7.09
C GLY A 135 -8.45 -14.83 -6.87
N ILE A 136 -8.12 -14.12 -5.78
CA ILE A 136 -6.73 -13.82 -5.40
C ILE A 136 -5.98 -15.11 -5.01
N LEU A 137 -6.61 -16.01 -4.24
CA LEU A 137 -6.03 -17.30 -3.88
C LEU A 137 -5.79 -18.18 -5.11
N LEU A 138 -6.73 -18.21 -6.06
CA LEU A 138 -6.59 -18.92 -7.31
C LEU A 138 -5.42 -18.37 -8.14
N PHE A 139 -5.30 -17.04 -8.25
CA PHE A 139 -4.17 -16.39 -8.92
C PHE A 139 -2.83 -16.79 -8.30
N GLN A 140 -2.78 -16.92 -6.97
CA GLN A 140 -1.59 -17.35 -6.24
C GLN A 140 -1.24 -18.84 -6.40
N LEU A 141 -2.25 -19.69 -6.56
CA LEU A 141 -2.11 -21.14 -6.79
C LEU A 141 -1.80 -21.48 -8.25
N GLY A 142 -2.00 -20.55 -9.18
CA GLY A 142 -1.62 -20.69 -10.58
C GLY A 142 -0.13 -21.03 -10.72
N PRO A 143 0.27 -21.74 -11.80
CA PRO A 143 1.65 -22.16 -11.99
C PRO A 143 2.57 -20.95 -11.89
N THR A 144 3.48 -20.99 -10.91
CA THR A 144 4.58 -20.04 -10.79
C THR A 144 5.41 -20.21 -12.05
N LEU A 145 5.11 -19.44 -13.11
CA LEU A 145 5.95 -19.35 -14.30
C LEU A 145 7.35 -19.03 -13.79
N GLU A 146 8.26 -19.98 -13.97
CA GLU A 146 9.60 -20.01 -13.39
C GLU A 146 10.19 -18.60 -13.29
N ARG A 147 10.27 -18.07 -12.07
CA ARG A 147 11.23 -17.00 -11.80
C ARG A 147 12.61 -17.61 -11.94
N LYS A 148 13.22 -17.46 -13.11
CA LYS A 148 14.68 -17.54 -13.22
C LYS A 148 15.27 -16.67 -12.09
N PRO A 149 16.19 -17.20 -11.28
CA PRO A 149 16.72 -16.46 -10.15
C PRO A 149 17.49 -15.24 -10.66
N PHE A 150 16.91 -14.05 -10.51
CA PHE A 150 17.53 -12.77 -10.82
C PHE A 150 18.73 -12.45 -9.89
N VAL A 151 19.03 -13.33 -8.92
CA VAL A 151 19.98 -13.09 -7.83
C VAL A 151 21.40 -13.58 -8.14
N GLN A 152 21.64 -14.37 -9.20
CA GLN A 152 22.99 -14.89 -9.47
C GLN A 152 23.88 -13.98 -10.34
N LYS A 153 23.33 -12.99 -11.06
CA LYS A 153 24.15 -12.17 -11.97
C LYS A 153 24.95 -11.04 -11.31
N GLN A 154 24.65 -10.67 -10.06
CA GLN A 154 25.34 -9.55 -9.40
C GLN A 154 26.55 -9.97 -8.56
N LYS A 155 26.63 -11.21 -8.08
CA LYS A 155 27.83 -11.73 -7.41
C LYS A 155 28.97 -12.04 -8.38
N ALA A 156 28.67 -12.55 -9.59
CA ALA A 156 29.70 -12.89 -10.57
C ALA A 156 30.37 -11.67 -11.25
N GLN A 157 29.82 -10.46 -11.10
CA GLN A 157 30.36 -9.24 -11.70
C GLN A 157 31.21 -8.40 -10.72
N HIS A 158 31.23 -8.78 -9.43
CA HIS A 158 32.12 -8.21 -8.41
C HIS A 158 33.32 -9.10 -8.09
N GLU A 159 33.38 -10.31 -8.65
CA GLU A 159 34.46 -11.29 -8.48
C GLU A 159 35.26 -11.55 -9.78
N ALA A 160 35.06 -10.72 -10.82
CA ALA A 160 35.77 -10.80 -12.11
C ALA A 160 36.58 -9.53 -12.39
#